data_AF-A0A930JXV9-F1
#
_entry.id   AF-A0A930JXV9-F1
#
_cell.length_a   1.000
_cell.length_b   1.000
_cell.length_c   1.000
_cell.angle_alpha   90.00
_cell.angle_beta   90.00
_cell.angle_gamma   90.00
#
_symmetry.space_group_name_H-M   'P 1'
#
loop_
_entity.id
_entity.type
_entity.pdbx_description
1 polymer ?
#
loop_
_entity_poly.entity_id
_entity_poly.type
_entity_poly.pdbx_seq_one_letter_code
_entity_poly.pdbx_strand_id
1 'polypeptide(L)'
;MSELSKNVTSEWIKATAVFGHTPLRIPVQMYVEGDDDVMFWKEAVKPYQKEYDINVVTNKAVNPEQGNGKSKLLSMEGLGKEKVVAVDADFDLIVDEYSTYTDMVRNSPFVVNTTWHSVENILLQKTDYISLVELFSMASWELYTYYLATVVAKKEPRPIKHYGEMLSQFGVQKCACQKNYTKFETAYKEELNNKIEKYKEASAQIKEKLIQLGYNETNIWKVTRGHYLWDMIVKPQFVAGVVNKINQGIQGNPKSIGQVKNSMGITKDVRSYADEWFYNNDMNNINVPTETRAKLNSMFV
;
A
#
# COMPACT_ATOMS: atom_id res chain seq x y z
N MET A 1 -25.11 29.10 -5.30
CA MET A 1 -24.81 28.61 -3.94
C MET A 1 -23.52 27.80 -4.03
N SER A 2 -22.45 28.20 -3.34
CA SER A 2 -21.27 27.33 -3.24
C SER A 2 -21.67 26.12 -2.39
N GLU A 3 -21.45 24.91 -2.91
CA GLU A 3 -21.65 23.70 -2.12
C GLU A 3 -20.70 23.75 -0.91
N LEU A 4 -21.23 23.51 0.30
CA LEU A 4 -20.43 23.45 1.53
C LEU A 4 -19.23 22.49 1.42
N SER A 5 -19.32 21.47 0.55
CA SER A 5 -18.24 20.54 0.23
C SER A 5 -17.00 21.21 -0.38
N LYS A 6 -17.17 22.31 -1.15
CA LYS A 6 -16.08 23.12 -1.70
C LYS A 6 -15.45 24.05 -0.67
N ASN A 7 -16.11 24.23 0.47
CA ASN A 7 -15.69 25.15 1.53
C ASN A 7 -14.81 24.48 2.60
N VAL A 8 -14.55 23.18 2.54
CA VAL A 8 -13.62 22.51 3.48
C VAL A 8 -12.19 22.76 3.04
N THR A 9 -11.69 23.97 3.26
CA THR A 9 -10.29 24.38 3.05
C THR A 9 -9.51 24.32 4.36
N SER A 10 -8.17 24.41 4.29
CA SER A 10 -7.32 24.57 5.49
C SER A 10 -7.80 25.72 6.39
N GLU A 11 -8.13 26.88 5.79
CA GLU A 11 -8.61 28.05 6.53
C GLU A 11 -9.95 27.82 7.22
N TRP A 12 -10.86 27.11 6.56
CA TRP A 12 -12.15 26.76 7.13
C TRP A 12 -11.99 25.80 8.32
N ILE A 13 -11.17 24.76 8.18
CA ILE A 13 -10.88 23.82 9.28
C ILE A 13 -10.33 24.58 10.48
N LYS A 14 -9.34 25.45 10.25
CA LYS A 14 -8.76 26.32 11.28
C LYS A 14 -9.80 27.21 11.95
N ALA A 15 -10.69 27.84 11.19
CA ALA A 15 -11.71 28.75 11.72
C ALA A 15 -12.75 28.01 12.59
N THR A 16 -13.10 26.78 12.24
CA THR A 16 -14.09 25.97 12.98
C THR A 16 -13.54 25.29 14.23
N ALA A 17 -12.21 25.21 14.37
CA ALA A 17 -11.50 24.55 15.47
C ALA A 17 -11.93 25.01 16.87
N VAL A 18 -12.30 26.28 17.00
CA VAL A 18 -12.73 26.91 18.25
C VAL A 18 -13.99 26.26 18.84
N PHE A 19 -14.77 25.54 18.01
CA PHE A 19 -15.97 24.82 18.42
C PHE A 19 -15.72 23.32 18.63
N GLY A 20 -14.49 22.84 18.44
CA GLY A 20 -14.13 21.43 18.59
C GLY A 20 -13.95 20.98 20.04
N HIS A 21 -13.78 19.67 20.25
CA HIS A 21 -13.57 19.07 21.57
C HIS A 21 -12.18 19.34 22.17
N THR A 22 -11.20 19.68 21.33
CA THR A 22 -9.81 19.98 21.73
C THR A 22 -9.33 21.31 21.15
N PRO A 23 -9.94 22.45 21.54
CA PRO A 23 -9.67 23.75 20.92
C PRO A 23 -8.26 24.30 21.15
N LEU A 24 -7.48 23.66 22.05
CA LEU A 24 -6.08 24.00 22.33
C LEU A 24 -5.08 23.28 21.39
N ARG A 25 -5.52 22.27 20.64
CA ARG A 25 -4.70 21.54 19.67
C ARG A 25 -4.91 22.12 18.28
N ILE A 26 -3.88 22.01 17.43
CA ILE A 26 -3.99 22.43 16.03
C ILE A 26 -4.84 21.39 15.26
N PRO A 27 -6.00 21.76 14.70
CA PRO A 27 -6.85 20.81 13.98
C PRO A 27 -6.20 20.42 12.66
N VAL A 28 -6.24 19.14 12.31
CA VAL A 28 -5.79 18.68 11.00
C VAL A 28 -6.75 17.63 10.47
N GLN A 29 -7.26 17.84 9.27
CA GLN A 29 -7.93 16.79 8.51
C GLN A 29 -6.92 16.18 7.53
N MET A 30 -6.52 14.93 7.79
CA MET A 30 -5.69 14.15 6.90
C MET A 30 -6.57 13.22 6.06
N TYR A 31 -6.56 13.43 4.74
CA TYR A 31 -7.32 12.60 3.80
C TYR A 31 -6.47 11.44 3.29
N VAL A 32 -7.02 10.23 3.29
CA VAL A 32 -6.38 9.00 2.80
C VAL A 32 -7.20 8.36 1.67
N GLU A 33 -6.57 7.52 0.85
CA GLU A 33 -7.14 7.09 -0.44
C GLU A 33 -8.36 6.19 -0.27
N GLY A 34 -8.27 5.22 0.63
CA GLY A 34 -9.30 4.23 0.89
C GLY A 34 -9.53 3.97 2.37
N ASP A 35 -10.60 3.26 2.68
CA ASP A 35 -10.95 2.93 4.06
C ASP A 35 -9.90 2.00 4.69
N ASP A 36 -9.25 1.17 3.86
CA ASP A 36 -8.17 0.25 4.25
C ASP A 36 -6.89 0.98 4.70
N ASP A 37 -6.68 2.24 4.30
CA ASP A 37 -5.50 3.02 4.67
C ASP A 37 -5.63 3.72 6.02
N VAL A 38 -6.88 3.90 6.49
CA VAL A 38 -7.21 4.76 7.64
C VAL A 38 -6.46 4.31 8.88
N MET A 39 -6.44 3.00 9.17
CA MET A 39 -5.80 2.50 10.38
C MET A 39 -4.28 2.66 10.36
N PHE A 40 -3.64 2.42 9.20
CA PHE A 40 -2.21 2.66 9.05
C PHE A 40 -1.87 4.13 9.32
N TRP A 41 -2.57 5.06 8.67
CA TRP A 41 -2.26 6.48 8.82
C TRP A 41 -2.61 7.02 10.22
N LYS A 42 -3.66 6.50 10.88
CA LYS A 42 -3.96 6.81 12.29
C LYS A 42 -2.80 6.48 13.21
N GLU A 43 -2.21 5.29 13.06
CA GLU A 43 -1.03 4.92 13.84
C GLU A 43 0.22 5.72 13.41
N ALA A 44 0.38 5.99 12.10
CA ALA A 44 1.50 6.77 11.60
C ALA A 44 1.57 8.17 12.22
N VAL A 45 0.42 8.84 12.41
CA VAL A 45 0.36 10.21 12.95
C VAL A 45 0.22 10.29 14.48
N LYS A 46 0.06 9.16 15.16
CA LYS A 46 -0.07 9.07 16.62
C LYS A 46 0.97 9.86 17.42
N PRO A 47 2.26 9.92 17.03
CA PRO A 47 3.26 10.72 17.75
C PRO A 47 2.96 12.22 17.81
N TYR A 48 2.18 12.76 16.88
CA TYR A 48 1.88 14.20 16.78
C TYR A 48 0.56 14.60 17.47
N GLN A 49 -0.26 13.63 17.90
CA GLN A 49 -1.59 13.86 18.48
C GLN A 49 -1.60 14.63 19.83
N LYS A 50 -0.42 14.87 20.42
CA LYS A 50 -0.29 15.69 21.63
C LYS A 50 -0.51 17.17 21.32
N GLU A 51 0.04 17.64 20.20
CA GLU A 51 0.01 19.05 19.78
C GLU A 51 -1.04 19.31 18.70
N TYR A 52 -1.31 18.30 17.87
CA TYR A 52 -2.28 18.34 16.80
C TYR A 52 -3.50 17.48 17.15
N ASP A 53 -4.68 17.87 16.68
CA ASP A 53 -5.88 17.03 16.65
C ASP A 53 -6.06 16.52 15.23
N ILE A 54 -5.36 15.43 14.90
CA ILE A 54 -5.29 14.89 13.53
C ILE A 54 -6.40 13.87 13.35
N ASN A 55 -7.39 14.22 12.53
CA ASN A 55 -8.45 13.33 12.11
C ASN A 55 -8.12 12.72 10.73
N VAL A 56 -7.88 11.41 10.71
CA VAL A 56 -7.59 10.65 9.49
C VAL A 56 -8.89 10.08 8.93
N VAL A 57 -9.25 10.49 7.70
CA VAL A 57 -10.53 10.16 7.06
C VAL A 57 -10.36 9.89 5.56
N THR A 58 -11.31 9.19 4.96
CA THR A 58 -11.43 9.13 3.50
C THR A 58 -12.22 10.32 2.97
N ASN A 59 -12.07 10.65 1.68
CA ASN A 59 -12.88 11.71 1.07
C ASN A 59 -14.38 11.38 1.15
N LYS A 60 -14.75 10.12 0.90
CA LYS A 60 -16.15 9.66 0.97
C LYS A 60 -16.75 9.81 2.37
N ALA A 61 -15.97 9.68 3.44
CA ALA A 61 -16.47 9.89 4.79
C ALA A 61 -16.90 11.36 5.03
N VAL A 62 -16.28 12.31 4.35
CA VAL A 62 -16.58 13.75 4.45
C VAL A 62 -17.57 14.21 3.37
N ASN A 63 -17.43 13.66 2.16
CA ASN A 63 -18.21 13.98 0.97
C ASN A 63 -18.78 12.67 0.38
N PRO A 64 -19.87 12.10 0.93
CA PRO A 64 -20.36 10.76 0.55
C PRO A 64 -20.73 10.61 -0.93
N GLU A 65 -21.19 11.70 -1.55
CA GLU A 65 -21.51 11.77 -2.98
C GLU A 65 -20.26 11.80 -3.88
N GLN A 66 -19.07 11.96 -3.29
CA GLN A 66 -17.79 11.98 -3.97
C GLN A 66 -17.04 10.67 -3.70
N GLY A 67 -16.33 10.19 -4.73
CA GLY A 67 -15.52 8.97 -4.63
C GLY A 67 -14.25 9.14 -3.77
N ASN A 68 -13.53 8.03 -3.64
CA ASN A 68 -12.24 7.89 -2.98
C ASN A 68 -11.11 7.76 -4.02
N GLY A 69 -9.86 7.66 -3.56
CA GLY A 69 -8.68 7.38 -4.38
C GLY A 69 -7.75 8.56 -4.66
N LYS A 70 -6.49 8.24 -4.97
CA LYS A 70 -5.39 9.16 -5.21
C LYS A 70 -5.72 10.40 -6.03
N SER A 71 -6.23 10.23 -7.26
CA SER A 71 -6.51 11.35 -8.16
C SER A 71 -7.53 12.32 -7.56
N LYS A 72 -8.49 11.81 -6.77
CA LYS A 72 -9.47 12.66 -6.12
C LYS A 72 -8.82 13.50 -5.02
N LEU A 73 -7.95 12.90 -4.20
CA LEU A 73 -7.24 13.61 -3.14
C LEU A 73 -6.29 14.66 -3.70
N LEU A 74 -5.51 14.31 -4.73
CA LEU A 74 -4.53 15.21 -5.34
C LEU A 74 -5.18 16.31 -6.21
N SER A 75 -6.48 16.20 -6.49
CA SER A 75 -7.28 17.27 -7.10
C SER A 75 -7.95 18.21 -6.10
N MET A 76 -7.79 17.97 -4.79
CA MET A 76 -8.45 18.80 -3.77
C MET A 76 -7.87 20.21 -3.75
N GLU A 77 -8.76 21.20 -3.76
CA GLU A 77 -8.40 22.59 -3.53
C GLU A 77 -8.23 22.87 -2.03
N GLY A 78 -7.47 23.93 -1.72
CA GLY A 78 -7.32 24.46 -0.36
C GLY A 78 -6.54 23.56 0.60
N LEU A 79 -5.63 22.73 0.08
CA LEU A 79 -4.63 22.03 0.91
C LEU A 79 -3.79 23.06 1.69
N GLY A 80 -3.40 22.70 2.90
CA GLY A 80 -2.65 23.56 3.80
C GLY A 80 -2.33 22.83 5.11
N LYS A 81 -1.88 23.57 6.13
CA LYS A 81 -1.43 22.99 7.42
C LYS A 81 -2.53 22.19 8.12
N GLU A 82 -3.78 22.62 7.99
CA GLU A 82 -4.95 21.99 8.60
C GLU A 82 -5.69 21.04 7.64
N LYS A 83 -5.31 21.00 6.36
CA LYS A 83 -5.88 20.10 5.32
C LYS A 83 -4.78 19.43 4.51
N VAL A 84 -4.46 18.19 4.85
CA VAL A 84 -3.35 17.45 4.22
C VAL A 84 -3.83 16.14 3.59
N VAL A 85 -3.02 15.58 2.72
CA VAL A 85 -3.32 14.35 1.98
C VAL A 85 -2.21 13.32 2.20
N ALA A 86 -2.61 12.08 2.35
CA ALA A 86 -1.76 10.90 2.43
C ALA A 86 -2.12 9.95 1.28
N VAL A 87 -1.13 9.58 0.46
CA VAL A 87 -1.32 8.77 -0.75
C VAL A 87 -0.29 7.64 -0.86
N ASP A 88 -0.62 6.63 -1.63
CA ASP A 88 0.35 5.62 -2.05
C ASP A 88 1.38 6.25 -3.00
N ALA A 89 2.62 5.77 -2.95
CA ALA A 89 3.67 6.23 -3.84
C ALA A 89 3.47 5.73 -5.29
N ASP A 90 2.79 4.59 -5.47
CA ASP A 90 2.73 3.85 -6.72
C ASP A 90 4.11 3.75 -7.38
N PHE A 91 4.23 4.25 -8.62
CA PHE A 91 5.49 4.44 -9.33
C PHE A 91 5.92 5.91 -9.37
N ASP A 92 5.21 6.84 -8.73
CA ASP A 92 5.55 8.27 -8.80
C ASP A 92 6.95 8.55 -8.26
N LEU A 93 7.49 7.76 -7.34
CA LEU A 93 8.87 7.95 -6.83
C LEU A 93 9.96 7.28 -7.68
N ILE A 94 9.59 6.42 -8.63
CA ILE A 94 10.53 5.60 -9.42
C ILE A 94 10.53 6.03 -10.88
N VAL A 95 9.35 6.33 -11.43
CA VAL A 95 9.14 6.72 -12.81
C VAL A 95 8.87 8.22 -12.86
N ASP A 96 9.66 8.94 -13.65
CA ASP A 96 9.48 10.37 -13.85
C ASP A 96 8.29 10.60 -14.77
N GLU A 97 7.50 11.65 -14.48
CA GLU A 97 6.25 11.96 -15.18
C GLU A 97 5.29 10.75 -15.27
N TYR A 98 5.28 9.91 -14.23
CA TYR A 98 4.42 8.72 -14.17
C TYR A 98 2.94 9.08 -14.26
N SER A 99 2.55 10.13 -13.55
CA SER A 99 1.19 10.67 -13.51
C SER A 99 1.22 12.19 -13.63
N THR A 100 0.06 12.80 -13.91
CA THR A 100 -0.10 14.26 -13.85
C THR A 100 0.16 14.83 -12.44
N TYR A 101 0.23 13.98 -11.42
CA TYR A 101 0.45 14.36 -10.04
C TYR A 101 1.84 14.00 -9.50
N THR A 102 2.75 13.47 -10.33
CA THR A 102 4.10 13.05 -9.87
C THR A 102 4.84 14.15 -9.11
N ASP A 103 4.80 15.39 -9.62
CA ASP A 103 5.41 16.53 -8.93
C ASP A 103 4.76 16.79 -7.56
N MET A 104 3.43 16.75 -7.49
CA MET A 104 2.70 16.95 -6.25
C MET A 104 3.01 15.86 -5.22
N VAL A 105 3.07 14.58 -5.63
CA VAL A 105 3.40 13.44 -4.75
C VAL A 105 4.82 13.56 -4.19
N ARG A 106 5.77 14.05 -4.99
CA ARG A 106 7.19 14.19 -4.61
C ARG A 106 7.45 15.44 -3.77
N ASN A 107 6.87 16.57 -4.15
CA ASN A 107 7.36 17.88 -3.75
C ASN A 107 6.36 18.70 -2.91
N SER A 108 5.06 18.37 -2.92
CA SER A 108 4.07 19.17 -2.18
C SER A 108 4.32 19.13 -0.66
N PRO A 109 4.31 20.27 0.05
CA PRO A 109 4.46 20.29 1.50
C PRO A 109 3.26 19.71 2.25
N PHE A 110 2.10 19.58 1.59
CA PHE A 110 0.84 19.13 2.19
C PHE A 110 0.42 17.73 1.73
N VAL A 111 1.28 17.05 0.96
CA VAL A 111 1.09 15.66 0.56
C VAL A 111 2.20 14.82 1.20
N VAL A 112 1.81 13.81 1.95
CA VAL A 112 2.70 12.74 2.40
C VAL A 112 2.41 11.49 1.57
N ASN A 113 3.44 10.71 1.28
CA ASN A 113 3.29 9.44 0.58
C ASN A 113 3.91 8.29 1.37
N THR A 114 3.59 7.05 0.99
CA THR A 114 4.07 5.84 1.66
C THR A 114 5.56 5.55 1.48
N THR A 115 6.26 6.26 0.59
CA THR A 115 7.65 6.00 0.11
C THR A 115 7.85 4.64 -0.57
N TRP A 116 7.31 3.58 0.02
CA TRP A 116 7.10 2.28 -0.61
C TRP A 116 5.86 2.35 -1.49
N HIS A 117 5.64 1.37 -2.37
CA HIS A 117 4.62 1.45 -3.40
C HIS A 117 3.22 1.78 -2.84
N SER A 118 2.82 1.11 -1.76
CA SER A 118 1.50 1.26 -1.14
C SER A 118 1.53 0.94 0.36
N VAL A 119 0.43 1.24 1.06
CA VAL A 119 0.20 0.85 2.46
C VAL A 119 0.40 -0.66 2.64
N GLU A 120 -0.12 -1.51 1.75
CA GLU A 120 0.04 -2.96 1.88
C GLU A 120 1.51 -3.38 1.95
N ASN A 121 2.41 -2.73 1.22
CA ASN A 121 3.84 -3.04 1.31
C ASN A 121 4.35 -2.82 2.72
N ILE A 122 3.96 -1.70 3.35
CA ILE A 122 4.37 -1.42 4.72
C ILE A 122 3.76 -2.46 5.67
N LEU A 123 2.49 -2.83 5.46
CA LEU A 123 1.78 -3.83 6.25
C LEU A 123 2.38 -5.24 6.16
N LEU A 124 3.03 -5.61 5.04
CA LEU A 124 3.71 -6.92 4.92
C LEU A 124 4.75 -7.15 6.03
N GLN A 125 5.33 -6.09 6.61
CA GLN A 125 6.30 -6.17 7.72
C GLN A 125 5.74 -6.86 8.97
N LYS A 126 4.43 -6.81 9.21
CA LYS A 126 3.81 -7.45 10.38
C LYS A 126 3.46 -8.92 10.15
N THR A 127 3.73 -9.43 8.96
CA THR A 127 3.45 -10.82 8.59
C THR A 127 4.69 -11.69 8.75
N ASP A 128 4.51 -12.99 9.01
CA ASP A 128 5.60 -13.97 9.04
C ASP A 128 6.10 -14.37 7.63
N TYR A 129 5.72 -13.62 6.59
CA TYR A 129 5.92 -13.99 5.19
C TYR A 129 6.91 -13.10 4.45
N ILE A 130 7.71 -12.28 5.16
CA ILE A 130 8.76 -11.45 4.54
C ILE A 130 9.73 -12.29 3.70
N SER A 131 10.25 -13.40 4.25
CA SER A 131 11.16 -14.27 3.48
C SER A 131 10.52 -14.84 2.22
N LEU A 132 9.18 -15.01 2.19
CA LEU A 132 8.49 -15.49 1.00
C LEU A 132 8.41 -14.42 -0.10
N VAL A 133 8.20 -13.15 0.27
CA VAL A 133 8.20 -12.03 -0.69
C VAL A 133 9.61 -11.61 -1.10
N GLU A 134 10.64 -11.91 -0.29
CA GLU A 134 12.05 -11.80 -0.69
C GLU A 134 12.43 -12.84 -1.74
N LEU A 135 12.02 -14.11 -1.57
CA LEU A 135 12.20 -15.15 -2.59
C LEU A 135 11.50 -14.79 -3.92
N PHE A 136 10.29 -14.21 -3.83
CA PHE A 136 9.60 -13.66 -4.99
C PHE A 136 10.38 -12.51 -5.63
N SER A 137 10.93 -11.60 -4.82
CA SER A 137 11.72 -10.46 -5.29
C SER A 137 12.90 -10.91 -6.13
N MET A 138 13.65 -11.91 -5.65
CA MET A 138 14.81 -12.44 -6.36
C MET A 138 14.40 -13.05 -7.71
N ALA A 139 13.34 -13.87 -7.70
CA ALA A 139 12.86 -14.53 -8.91
C ALA A 139 12.24 -13.56 -9.93
N SER A 140 11.71 -12.42 -9.48
CA SER A 140 11.03 -11.44 -10.34
C SER A 140 11.87 -10.22 -10.70
N TRP A 141 13.11 -10.10 -10.22
CA TRP A 141 13.97 -8.92 -10.44
C TRP A 141 14.12 -8.54 -11.92
N GLU A 142 14.39 -9.53 -12.79
CA GLU A 142 14.49 -9.29 -14.23
C GLU A 142 13.14 -8.92 -14.85
N LEU A 143 12.07 -9.63 -14.50
CA LEU A 143 10.71 -9.32 -14.97
C LEU A 143 10.26 -7.92 -14.56
N TYR A 144 10.51 -7.53 -13.31
CA TYR A 144 10.12 -6.25 -12.74
C TYR A 144 10.84 -5.08 -13.40
N THR A 145 12.15 -5.22 -13.62
CA THR A 145 12.97 -4.18 -14.27
C THR A 145 12.65 -4.03 -15.75
N TYR A 146 12.40 -5.15 -16.45
CA TYR A 146 11.83 -5.15 -17.79
C TYR A 146 10.48 -4.43 -17.82
N TYR A 147 9.57 -4.78 -16.91
CA TYR A 147 8.25 -4.17 -16.83
C TYR A 147 8.33 -2.66 -16.57
N LEU A 148 9.14 -2.21 -15.61
CA LEU A 148 9.32 -0.77 -15.38
C LEU A 148 9.93 -0.05 -16.60
N ALA A 149 10.82 -0.72 -17.36
CA ALA A 149 11.33 -0.16 -18.61
C ALA A 149 10.21 0.03 -19.65
N THR A 150 9.21 -0.86 -19.73
CA THR A 150 8.05 -0.68 -20.61
C THR A 150 7.12 0.44 -20.12
N VAL A 151 6.99 0.62 -18.79
CA VAL A 151 6.27 1.76 -18.19
C VAL A 151 6.93 3.09 -18.53
N VAL A 152 8.25 3.22 -18.33
CA VAL A 152 9.01 4.44 -18.67
C VAL A 152 8.90 4.75 -20.17
N ALA A 153 8.94 3.73 -21.02
CA ALA A 153 8.77 3.88 -22.46
C ALA A 153 7.33 4.23 -22.90
N LYS A 154 6.40 4.45 -21.94
CA LYS A 154 4.96 4.71 -22.17
C LYS A 154 4.32 3.66 -23.07
N LYS A 155 4.77 2.40 -22.96
CA LYS A 155 4.22 1.25 -23.69
C LYS A 155 3.15 0.52 -22.89
N GLU A 156 3.02 0.83 -21.61
CA GLU A 156 2.05 0.23 -20.72
C GLU A 156 0.84 1.14 -20.52
N PRO A 157 -0.33 0.83 -21.12
CA PRO A 157 -1.52 1.67 -20.99
C PRO A 157 -2.15 1.58 -19.59
N ARG A 158 -1.89 0.49 -18.86
CA ARG A 158 -2.41 0.28 -17.49
C ARG A 158 -1.30 -0.30 -16.60
N PRO A 159 -0.23 0.45 -16.32
CA PRO A 159 0.94 -0.03 -15.57
C PRO A 159 0.52 -0.81 -14.31
N ILE A 160 -0.24 -0.15 -13.44
CA ILE A 160 -0.69 -0.68 -12.15
C ILE A 160 -1.33 -2.08 -12.26
N LYS A 161 -2.08 -2.35 -13.34
CA LYS A 161 -2.82 -3.62 -13.50
C LYS A 161 -2.01 -4.69 -14.22
N HIS A 162 -1.25 -4.30 -15.25
CA HIS A 162 -0.63 -5.27 -16.16
C HIS A 162 0.44 -6.13 -15.48
N TYR A 163 1.21 -5.57 -14.53
CA TYR A 163 2.22 -6.36 -13.83
C TYR A 163 1.61 -7.57 -13.10
N GLY A 164 0.52 -7.37 -12.35
CA GLY A 164 -0.13 -8.49 -11.66
C GLY A 164 -0.84 -9.46 -12.60
N GLU A 165 -1.33 -9.01 -13.75
CA GLU A 165 -1.83 -9.89 -14.81
C GLU A 165 -0.70 -10.84 -15.28
N MET A 166 0.53 -10.33 -15.50
CA MET A 166 1.69 -11.16 -15.80
C MET A 166 2.05 -12.12 -14.65
N LEU A 167 2.06 -11.64 -13.40
CA LEU A 167 2.35 -12.50 -12.24
C LEU A 167 1.36 -13.68 -12.14
N SER A 168 0.07 -13.41 -12.38
CA SER A 168 -0.98 -14.42 -12.38
C SER A 168 -0.80 -15.42 -13.52
N GLN A 169 -0.51 -14.94 -14.74
CA GLN A 169 -0.24 -15.75 -15.92
C GLN A 169 0.89 -16.78 -15.67
N PHE A 170 1.98 -16.35 -15.02
CA PHE A 170 3.12 -17.22 -14.72
C PHE A 170 2.96 -18.05 -13.44
N GLY A 171 1.76 -18.10 -12.86
CA GLY A 171 1.44 -19.01 -11.77
C GLY A 171 2.13 -18.70 -10.45
N VAL A 172 2.37 -17.41 -10.16
CA VAL A 172 3.10 -16.96 -8.95
C VAL A 172 2.53 -17.55 -7.66
N GLN A 173 1.20 -17.66 -7.55
CA GLN A 173 0.52 -18.16 -6.35
C GLN A 173 0.84 -19.63 -6.07
N LYS A 174 0.90 -20.47 -7.12
CA LYS A 174 1.25 -21.89 -6.97
C LYS A 174 2.70 -22.04 -6.50
N CYS A 175 3.59 -21.20 -7.02
CA CYS A 175 4.99 -21.13 -6.63
C CYS A 175 5.17 -20.68 -5.18
N ALA A 176 4.37 -19.69 -4.75
CA ALA A 176 4.34 -19.20 -3.37
C ALA A 176 3.96 -20.31 -2.37
N CYS A 177 2.91 -21.11 -2.67
CA CYS A 177 2.54 -22.27 -1.85
C CYS A 177 3.65 -23.31 -1.73
N GLN A 178 4.51 -23.43 -2.75
CA GLN A 178 5.65 -24.34 -2.78
C GLN A 178 6.93 -23.71 -2.20
N LYS A 179 6.89 -22.42 -1.85
CA LYS A 179 8.05 -21.61 -1.47
C LYS A 179 9.21 -21.72 -2.48
N ASN A 180 8.86 -21.87 -3.76
CA ASN A 180 9.82 -22.08 -4.83
C ASN A 180 9.31 -21.40 -6.11
N TYR A 181 10.04 -20.38 -6.57
CA TYR A 181 9.69 -19.58 -7.73
C TYR A 181 10.47 -19.94 -9.00
N THR A 182 11.26 -21.02 -9.02
CA THR A 182 12.02 -21.43 -10.22
C THR A 182 11.11 -21.65 -11.41
N LYS A 183 9.94 -22.28 -11.21
CA LYS A 183 8.97 -22.49 -12.32
C LYS A 183 8.39 -21.19 -12.85
N PHE A 184 8.11 -20.24 -11.96
CA PHE A 184 7.67 -18.90 -12.34
C PHE A 184 8.76 -18.18 -13.15
N GLU A 185 10.00 -18.23 -12.68
CA GLU A 185 11.14 -17.61 -13.33
C GLU A 185 11.43 -18.19 -14.72
N THR A 186 11.50 -19.52 -14.83
CA THR A 186 11.68 -20.20 -16.12
C THR A 186 10.56 -19.84 -17.10
N ALA A 187 9.30 -19.86 -16.66
CA ALA A 187 8.16 -19.60 -17.54
C ALA A 187 8.18 -18.20 -18.16
N TYR A 188 8.39 -17.14 -17.36
CA TYR A 188 8.41 -15.80 -17.93
C TYR A 188 9.65 -15.55 -18.80
N LYS A 189 10.80 -16.15 -18.45
CA LYS A 189 12.02 -16.03 -19.26
C LYS A 189 11.84 -16.67 -20.63
N GLU A 190 11.25 -17.86 -20.69
CA GLU A 190 10.95 -18.54 -21.95
C GLU A 190 9.98 -17.74 -22.82
N GLU A 191 8.87 -17.27 -22.23
CA GLU A 191 7.82 -16.57 -22.99
C GLU A 191 8.25 -15.16 -23.44
N LEU A 192 8.98 -14.44 -22.58
CA LEU A 192 9.32 -13.03 -22.80
C LEU A 192 10.76 -12.82 -23.27
N ASN A 193 11.55 -13.86 -23.52
CA ASN A 193 12.98 -13.78 -23.86
C ASN A 193 13.30 -12.66 -24.86
N ASN A 194 12.63 -12.67 -26.02
CA ASN A 194 12.88 -11.69 -27.08
C ASN A 194 12.49 -10.26 -26.68
N LYS A 195 11.45 -10.10 -25.84
CA LYS A 195 11.01 -8.80 -25.34
C LYS A 195 11.98 -8.28 -24.26
N ILE A 196 12.42 -9.15 -23.35
CA ILE A 196 13.40 -8.82 -22.32
C ILE A 196 14.71 -8.38 -22.97
N GLU A 197 15.22 -9.15 -23.95
CA GLU A 197 16.46 -8.79 -24.66
C GLU A 197 16.32 -7.46 -25.41
N LYS A 198 15.16 -7.19 -26.03
CA LYS A 198 14.88 -5.90 -26.69
C LYS A 198 14.96 -4.70 -25.73
N TYR A 199 14.63 -4.88 -24.46
CA TYR A 199 14.61 -3.81 -23.44
C TYR A 199 15.80 -3.90 -22.47
N LYS A 200 16.85 -4.66 -22.79
CA LYS A 200 17.95 -4.95 -21.88
C LYS A 200 18.68 -3.71 -21.36
N GLU A 201 19.01 -2.77 -22.26
CA GLU A 201 19.69 -1.52 -21.89
C GLU A 201 18.81 -0.65 -21.00
N ALA A 202 17.54 -0.47 -21.35
CA ALA A 202 16.59 0.29 -20.55
C ALA A 202 16.36 -0.37 -19.17
N SER A 203 16.25 -1.70 -19.14
CA SER A 203 16.14 -2.47 -17.88
C SER A 203 17.38 -2.30 -17.01
N ALA A 204 18.58 -2.22 -17.59
CA ALA A 204 19.82 -1.97 -16.85
C ALA A 204 19.81 -0.59 -16.19
N GLN A 205 19.36 0.45 -16.90
CA GLN A 205 19.19 1.80 -16.32
C GLN A 205 18.17 1.81 -15.18
N ILE A 206 17.06 1.06 -15.31
CA ILE A 206 16.10 0.90 -14.22
C ILE A 206 16.74 0.21 -13.00
N LYS A 207 17.54 -0.85 -13.23
CA LYS A 207 18.26 -1.54 -12.14
C LYS A 207 19.19 -0.58 -11.39
N GLU A 208 19.97 0.21 -12.11
CA GLU A 208 20.86 1.21 -11.52
C GLU A 208 20.08 2.26 -10.71
N LYS A 209 18.98 2.79 -11.27
CA LYS A 209 18.10 3.74 -10.57
C LYS A 209 17.53 3.14 -9.28
N LEU A 210 17.04 1.89 -9.33
CA LEU A 210 16.52 1.19 -8.16
C LEU A 210 17.59 1.02 -7.07
N ILE A 211 18.81 0.63 -7.45
CA ILE A 211 19.96 0.48 -6.53
C ILE A 211 20.31 1.82 -5.87
N GLN A 212 20.34 2.92 -6.62
CA GLN A 212 20.57 4.27 -6.08
C GLN A 212 19.49 4.70 -5.08
N LEU A 213 18.25 4.23 -5.28
CA LEU A 213 17.13 4.45 -4.36
C LEU A 213 17.12 3.47 -3.17
N GLY A 214 18.11 2.58 -3.05
CA GLY A 214 18.20 1.61 -1.95
C GLY A 214 17.45 0.29 -2.18
N TYR A 215 16.96 0.05 -3.40
CA TYR A 215 16.27 -1.18 -3.77
C TYR A 215 17.20 -2.16 -4.48
N ASN A 216 17.04 -3.45 -4.21
CA ASN A 216 17.83 -4.54 -4.79
C ASN A 216 16.95 -5.77 -5.01
N GLU A 217 17.54 -6.82 -5.57
CA GLU A 217 16.84 -8.05 -5.93
C GLU A 217 16.13 -8.75 -4.76
N THR A 218 16.51 -8.52 -3.50
CA THR A 218 15.82 -9.15 -2.36
C THR A 218 14.66 -8.31 -1.84
N ASN A 219 14.59 -7.01 -2.16
CA ASN A 219 13.65 -6.09 -1.53
C ASN A 219 12.71 -5.33 -2.48
N ILE A 220 12.66 -5.67 -3.77
CA ILE A 220 11.73 -5.04 -4.72
C ILE A 220 10.26 -5.23 -4.38
N TRP A 221 9.93 -6.18 -3.51
CA TRP A 221 8.59 -6.27 -2.95
C TRP A 221 8.15 -4.97 -2.27
N LYS A 222 9.05 -4.08 -1.83
CA LYS A 222 8.71 -2.75 -1.28
C LYS A 222 8.15 -1.79 -2.34
N VAL A 223 8.54 -1.97 -3.60
CA VAL A 223 8.15 -1.10 -4.73
C VAL A 223 7.25 -1.79 -5.76
N THR A 224 7.01 -3.08 -5.57
CA THR A 224 6.00 -3.84 -6.32
C THR A 224 4.62 -3.57 -5.73
N ARG A 225 3.58 -3.56 -6.56
CA ARG A 225 2.21 -3.32 -6.11
C ARG A 225 1.77 -4.25 -4.96
N GLY A 226 1.49 -3.66 -3.80
CA GLY A 226 1.27 -4.36 -2.55
C GLY A 226 0.03 -5.26 -2.54
N HIS A 227 -1.10 -4.81 -3.09
CA HIS A 227 -2.28 -5.67 -3.28
C HIS A 227 -1.97 -7.01 -3.97
N TYR A 228 -1.11 -7.05 -5.00
CA TYR A 228 -0.77 -8.32 -5.65
C TYR A 228 0.08 -9.23 -4.76
N LEU A 229 1.01 -8.65 -4.00
CA LEU A 229 1.80 -9.39 -3.03
C LEU A 229 0.89 -9.99 -1.95
N TRP A 230 -0.05 -9.21 -1.43
CA TRP A 230 -1.03 -9.70 -0.46
C TRP A 230 -1.91 -10.79 -1.07
N ASP A 231 -2.65 -10.51 -2.14
CA ASP A 231 -3.67 -11.41 -2.67
C ASP A 231 -3.11 -12.69 -3.29
N MET A 232 -1.97 -12.61 -4.00
CA MET A 232 -1.43 -13.74 -4.76
C MET A 232 -0.38 -14.54 -3.98
N ILE A 233 0.37 -13.90 -3.08
CA ILE A 233 1.50 -14.54 -2.39
C ILE A 233 1.16 -14.82 -0.94
N VAL A 234 0.81 -13.79 -0.16
CA VAL A 234 0.78 -13.87 1.30
C VAL A 234 -0.57 -14.37 1.85
N LYS A 235 -1.67 -13.76 1.46
CA LYS A 235 -3.04 -14.09 1.90
C LYS A 235 -3.36 -15.58 1.72
N PRO A 236 -3.02 -16.26 0.61
CA PRO A 236 -3.27 -17.69 0.49
C PRO A 236 -2.54 -18.53 1.55
N GLN A 237 -1.31 -18.16 1.94
CA GLN A 237 -0.57 -18.85 2.99
C GLN A 237 -1.17 -18.59 4.37
N PHE A 238 -1.55 -17.33 4.63
CA PHE A 238 -2.20 -16.94 5.88
C PHE A 238 -3.53 -17.70 6.07
N VAL A 239 -4.38 -17.69 5.04
CA VAL A 239 -5.67 -18.40 5.04
C VAL A 239 -5.47 -19.91 5.25
N ALA A 240 -4.50 -20.52 4.56
CA ALA A 240 -4.18 -21.94 4.76
C ALA A 240 -3.74 -22.22 6.21
N GLY A 241 -2.92 -21.35 6.81
CA GLY A 241 -2.51 -21.44 8.20
C GLY A 241 -3.69 -21.36 9.18
N VAL A 242 -4.62 -20.42 8.96
CA VAL A 242 -5.82 -20.29 9.79
C VAL A 242 -6.74 -21.50 9.64
N VAL A 243 -6.97 -22.00 8.43
CA VAL A 243 -7.77 -23.20 8.18
C VAL A 243 -7.17 -24.42 8.88
N ASN A 244 -5.83 -24.58 8.83
CA ASN A 244 -5.15 -25.67 9.54
C ASN A 244 -5.35 -25.59 11.05
N LYS A 245 -5.27 -24.40 11.66
CA LYS A 245 -5.55 -24.18 13.09
C LYS A 245 -7.00 -24.53 13.44
N ILE A 246 -7.96 -24.14 12.60
CA ILE A 246 -9.38 -24.50 12.78
C ILE A 246 -9.55 -26.03 12.77
N ASN A 247 -8.95 -26.72 11.79
CA ASN A 247 -9.04 -28.17 11.67
C ASN A 247 -8.41 -28.90 12.87
N GLN A 248 -7.28 -28.42 13.37
CA GLN A 248 -6.65 -28.96 14.59
C GLN A 248 -7.54 -28.76 15.83
N GLY A 249 -8.19 -27.60 15.95
CA GLY A 249 -9.11 -27.32 17.07
C GLY A 249 -10.35 -28.24 17.10
N ILE A 250 -10.76 -28.78 15.96
CA ILE A 250 -11.86 -29.75 15.85
C ILE A 250 -11.39 -31.15 16.24
N GLN A 251 -10.17 -31.53 15.88
CA GLN A 251 -9.64 -32.86 16.21
C GLN A 251 -9.48 -33.07 17.73
N GLY A 252 -9.28 -32.00 18.50
CA GLY A 252 -9.05 -32.07 19.95
C GLY A 252 -10.32 -32.02 20.83
N ASN A 253 -11.51 -31.76 20.27
CA ASN A 253 -12.76 -31.61 21.03
C ASN A 253 -13.95 -31.65 20.04
N PRO A 254 -15.11 -32.28 20.32
CA PRO A 254 -16.29 -32.26 19.43
C PRO A 254 -16.95 -30.87 19.40
N LYS A 255 -16.19 -29.84 19.05
CA LYS A 255 -16.65 -28.49 18.77
C LYS A 255 -16.97 -28.39 17.29
N SER A 256 -18.07 -27.73 16.98
CA SER A 256 -18.37 -27.31 15.62
C SER A 256 -17.32 -26.33 15.10
N ILE A 257 -17.16 -26.26 13.77
CA ILE A 257 -16.31 -25.26 13.09
C ILE A 257 -16.64 -23.84 13.60
N GLY A 258 -17.92 -23.54 13.80
CA GLY A 258 -18.37 -22.23 14.31
C GLY A 258 -17.85 -21.93 15.72
N GLN A 259 -17.87 -22.92 16.63
CA GLN A 259 -17.34 -22.74 17.99
C GLN A 259 -15.83 -22.51 18.00
N VAL A 260 -15.07 -23.23 17.16
CA VAL A 260 -13.61 -23.03 17.04
C VAL A 260 -13.31 -21.64 16.45
N LYS A 261 -13.98 -21.25 15.36
CA LYS A 261 -13.84 -19.92 14.76
C LYS A 261 -14.14 -18.79 15.76
N ASN A 262 -15.25 -18.88 16.49
CA ASN A 262 -15.63 -17.89 17.50
C ASN A 262 -14.58 -17.79 18.62
N SER A 263 -14.01 -18.93 19.05
CA SER A 263 -12.94 -18.93 20.06
C SER A 263 -11.64 -18.26 19.58
N MET A 264 -11.45 -18.16 18.26
CA MET A 264 -10.34 -17.47 17.62
C MET A 264 -10.68 -16.02 17.23
N GLY A 265 -11.88 -15.53 17.56
CA GLY A 265 -12.36 -14.20 17.15
C GLY A 265 -12.73 -14.10 15.67
N ILE A 266 -12.89 -15.22 14.96
CA ILE A 266 -13.25 -15.24 13.53
C ILE A 266 -14.77 -15.24 13.40
N THR A 267 -15.35 -14.10 13.09
CA THR A 267 -16.81 -13.91 12.94
C THR A 267 -17.28 -13.93 11.48
N LYS A 268 -16.35 -13.82 10.52
CA LYS A 268 -16.59 -13.83 9.07
C LYS A 268 -16.01 -15.08 8.42
N ASP A 269 -16.08 -15.19 7.09
CA ASP A 269 -15.30 -16.20 6.38
C ASP A 269 -13.78 -15.91 6.53
N VAL A 270 -12.96 -16.96 6.34
CA VAL A 270 -11.53 -16.87 6.65
C VAL A 270 -10.79 -15.90 5.73
N ARG A 271 -11.26 -15.69 4.49
CA ARG A 271 -10.62 -14.75 3.56
C ARG A 271 -10.91 -13.31 3.98
N SER A 272 -12.16 -12.99 4.28
CA SER A 272 -12.50 -11.66 4.78
C SER A 272 -11.89 -11.37 6.15
N TYR A 273 -11.79 -12.38 7.02
CA TYR A 273 -11.02 -12.26 8.27
C TYR A 273 -9.55 -11.94 8.02
N ALA A 274 -8.92 -12.57 7.01
CA ALA A 274 -7.53 -12.29 6.67
C ALA A 274 -7.33 -10.83 6.23
N ASP A 275 -8.24 -10.30 5.40
CA ASP A 275 -8.20 -8.89 4.98
C ASP A 275 -8.42 -7.95 6.17
N GLU A 276 -9.43 -8.22 6.99
CA GLU A 276 -9.71 -7.40 8.18
C GLU A 276 -8.51 -7.38 9.13
N TRP A 277 -7.89 -8.53 9.39
CA TRP A 277 -6.67 -8.61 10.18
C TRP A 277 -5.50 -7.84 9.54
N PHE A 278 -5.31 -8.00 8.23
CA PHE A 278 -4.23 -7.35 7.51
C PHE A 278 -4.35 -5.82 7.52
N TYR A 279 -5.55 -5.26 7.36
CA TYR A 279 -5.75 -3.80 7.33
C TYR A 279 -6.10 -3.16 8.67
N ASN A 280 -6.42 -3.92 9.73
CA ASN A 280 -6.89 -3.30 10.99
C ASN A 280 -6.20 -3.79 12.27
N ASN A 281 -5.52 -4.94 12.26
CA ASN A 281 -4.97 -5.53 13.49
C ASN A 281 -3.45 -5.29 13.62
N ASP A 282 -2.94 -5.38 14.85
CA ASP A 282 -1.50 -5.38 15.19
C ASP A 282 -0.69 -4.20 14.62
N MET A 283 -1.32 -3.04 14.48
CA MET A 283 -0.71 -1.87 13.85
C MET A 283 0.46 -1.25 14.65
N ASN A 284 0.53 -1.52 15.96
CA ASN A 284 1.60 -1.03 16.83
C ASN A 284 3.00 -1.58 16.45
N ASN A 285 3.07 -2.68 15.69
CA ASN A 285 4.33 -3.34 15.31
C ASN A 285 4.84 -2.89 13.92
N ILE A 286 4.17 -1.95 13.27
CA ILE A 286 4.54 -1.52 11.92
C ILE A 286 5.52 -0.36 12.00
N ASN A 287 6.67 -0.53 11.34
CA ASN A 287 7.61 0.55 11.14
C ASN A 287 7.22 1.36 9.90
N VAL A 288 6.80 2.61 10.14
CA VAL A 288 6.62 3.60 9.07
C VAL A 288 7.99 3.86 8.42
N PRO A 289 8.10 3.81 7.07
CA PRO A 289 9.36 4.07 6.37
C PRO A 289 9.99 5.39 6.79
N THR A 290 11.32 5.44 6.87
CA THR A 290 12.09 6.59 7.39
C THR A 290 11.77 7.87 6.64
N GLU A 291 11.66 7.82 5.32
CA GLU A 291 11.37 8.97 4.45
C GLU A 291 9.93 9.46 4.63
N THR A 292 8.97 8.54 4.76
CA THR A 292 7.58 8.85 5.12
C THR A 292 7.52 9.52 6.49
N ARG A 293 8.24 8.99 7.48
CA ARG A 293 8.35 9.56 8.82
C ARG A 293 9.00 10.95 8.79
N ALA A 294 10.04 11.15 7.98
CA ALA A 294 10.70 12.44 7.80
C ALA A 294 9.75 13.47 7.19
N LYS A 295 8.92 13.06 6.22
CA LYS A 295 7.89 13.92 5.63
C LYS A 295 6.83 14.31 6.67
N LEU A 296 6.33 13.36 7.46
CA LEU A 296 5.41 13.64 8.56
C LEU A 296 6.03 14.60 9.59
N ASN A 297 7.30 14.41 9.95
CA ASN A 297 8.02 15.32 10.84
C ASN A 297 8.09 16.74 10.24
N SER A 298 8.40 16.89 8.95
CA SER A 298 8.43 18.21 8.31
C SER A 298 7.05 18.89 8.24
N MET A 299 5.97 18.10 8.32
CA MET A 299 4.58 18.56 8.24
C MET A 299 4.02 18.95 9.61
N PHE A 300 4.45 18.27 10.69
CA PHE A 300 3.86 18.35 12.03
C PHE A 300 4.87 18.68 13.15
N VAL A 301 5.96 19.40 12.85
CA VAL A 301 6.96 19.87 13.82
C VAL A 301 7.16 21.38 13.65
#